data_AF-A0A2A2KCT1-F1
#
_entry.id   AF-A0A2A2KCT1-F1
#
_cell.length_a   1.000
_cell.length_b   1.000
_cell.length_c   1.000
_cell.angle_alpha   90.00
_cell.angle_beta   90.00
_cell.angle_gamma   90.00
#
_symmetry.space_group_name_H-M   'P 1'
#
loop_
_entity.id
_entity.type
_entity.pdbx_description
1 polymer ?
#
loop_
_entity_poly.entity_id
_entity_poly.type
_entity_poly.pdbx_seq_one_letter_code
_entity_poly.pdbx_strand_id
1 'polypeptide(L)'
;MQDKDSWMEAVGQVLDAYLLKAQDDRFDQAGRAHLAHDLARCFDSGEPLRMVLPGFPCKSPNDHDKTFGVLPDHGEVIAIERLDRLAQELAELHAPGCEIAILSDGTTFNDIVGVPDDVRRAYNQALRTLCTTHCIRWVSMEDLFPQASSAEALRATLVKQARLPWKNMMLRGQALNAAVERFFPGHVRLSVHQYDNAGPKFTVALAEGLDHVVSPWHAVPVRQLDGHQTLRGRAQIDAARHVLVTWQGQPWLFHETAGEALEGFNFTLQKLPLFGLLVSDPLGLGFQRLSTETLQALVRSFGFVCLRGCEFTDQQAFATDCERFGTIYRWSFGEVHVVKPADQPQGVVHSLEKTPLHWDLNMLPDSDPLVQRDAKFCAHTFMLYCKTPPQPGEGQTTVVDSRNAMTYFGGSPRSYSLVDLDPRSGERVLRYQEGCQSSLQTLEQKPAR
;
A
#
# COMPACT_ATOMS: atom_id res chain seq x y z
N MET A 1 14.27 -17.32 -19.58
CA MET A 1 13.60 -17.05 -20.88
C MET A 1 14.67 -16.47 -21.79
N GLN A 2 15.03 -17.09 -22.92
CA GLN A 2 16.21 -16.70 -23.71
C GLN A 2 15.90 -16.54 -25.20
N ASP A 3 14.86 -15.78 -25.50
CA ASP A 3 14.69 -15.14 -26.79
C ASP A 3 14.38 -13.65 -26.55
N LYS A 4 15.10 -12.77 -27.26
CA LYS A 4 15.09 -11.32 -27.07
C LYS A 4 13.71 -10.74 -27.42
N ASP A 5 13.13 -11.22 -28.52
CA ASP A 5 11.83 -10.76 -29.00
C ASP A 5 10.71 -11.17 -28.03
N SER A 6 10.74 -12.42 -27.56
CA SER A 6 9.82 -12.92 -26.54
C SER A 6 9.91 -12.11 -25.23
N TRP A 7 11.11 -11.70 -24.81
CA TRP A 7 11.30 -10.86 -23.63
C TRP A 7 10.75 -9.43 -23.83
N MET A 8 11.03 -8.79 -24.98
CA MET A 8 10.53 -7.45 -25.26
C MET A 8 9.00 -7.41 -25.31
N GLU A 9 8.37 -8.45 -25.88
CA GLU A 9 6.92 -8.56 -25.92
C GLU A 9 6.33 -8.75 -24.51
N ALA A 10 6.94 -9.58 -23.66
CA ALA A 10 6.51 -9.75 -22.27
C ALA A 10 6.63 -8.45 -21.46
N VAL A 11 7.73 -7.70 -21.62
CA VAL A 11 7.89 -6.38 -20.99
C VAL A 11 6.82 -5.39 -21.49
N GLY A 12 6.54 -5.39 -22.79
CA GLY A 12 5.48 -4.58 -23.39
C GLY A 12 4.10 -4.88 -22.80
N GLN A 13 3.78 -6.16 -22.58
CA GLN A 13 2.52 -6.58 -21.96
C GLN A 13 2.40 -6.14 -20.51
N VAL A 14 3.46 -6.31 -19.71
CA VAL A 14 3.47 -5.83 -18.33
C VAL A 14 3.31 -4.32 -18.29
N LEU A 15 4.08 -3.56 -19.07
CA LEU A 15 3.97 -2.10 -19.08
C LEU A 15 2.56 -1.64 -19.49
N ASP A 16 1.95 -2.26 -20.50
CA ASP A 16 0.60 -1.92 -20.99
C ASP A 16 -0.45 -1.94 -19.87
N ALA A 17 -0.39 -2.92 -18.96
CA ALA A 17 -1.30 -3.04 -17.82
C ALA A 17 -1.19 -1.89 -16.80
N TYR A 18 -0.10 -1.12 -16.87
CA TYR A 18 0.16 0.05 -16.02
C TYR A 18 -0.03 1.37 -16.74
N LEU A 19 -0.23 1.37 -18.06
CA LEU A 19 -0.42 2.60 -18.82
C LEU A 19 -1.83 3.16 -18.63
N LEU A 20 -1.90 4.49 -18.58
CA LEU A 20 -3.15 5.22 -18.71
C LEU A 20 -3.36 5.56 -20.19
N LYS A 21 -4.37 4.93 -20.82
CA LYS A 21 -4.64 5.08 -22.25
C LYS A 21 -5.53 6.29 -22.52
N ALA A 22 -5.04 7.22 -23.36
CA ALA A 22 -5.85 8.33 -23.86
C ALA A 22 -6.89 7.86 -24.88
N GLN A 23 -7.81 8.73 -25.27
CA GLN A 23 -8.74 8.45 -26.36
C GLN A 23 -8.02 8.20 -27.70
N ASP A 24 -6.89 8.87 -27.92
CA ASP A 24 -6.00 8.74 -29.06
C ASP A 24 -4.74 7.91 -28.71
N ASP A 25 -4.85 6.92 -27.81
CA ASP A 25 -3.75 6.03 -27.45
C ASP A 25 -3.18 5.31 -28.68
N ARG A 26 -1.85 5.28 -28.74
CA ARG A 26 -1.04 4.74 -29.83
C ARG A 26 0.02 3.76 -29.34
N PHE A 27 -0.18 3.16 -28.16
CA PHE A 27 0.80 2.24 -27.60
C PHE A 27 1.00 1.01 -28.49
N ASP A 28 -0.09 0.38 -28.94
CA ASP A 28 0.00 -0.80 -29.80
C ASP A 28 0.48 -0.47 -31.22
N GLN A 29 0.13 0.71 -31.74
CA GLN A 29 0.44 1.12 -33.11
C GLN A 29 1.89 1.61 -33.26
N ALA A 30 2.47 2.22 -32.21
CA ALA A 30 3.80 2.83 -32.27
C ALA A 30 4.61 2.66 -30.97
N GLY A 31 3.96 2.75 -29.81
CA GLY A 31 4.62 2.69 -28.50
C GLY A 31 5.42 1.42 -28.25
N ARG A 32 4.87 0.23 -28.60
CA ARG A 32 5.56 -1.05 -28.49
C ARG A 32 6.85 -1.10 -29.30
N ALA A 33 6.83 -0.59 -30.52
CA ALA A 33 8.02 -0.52 -31.38
C ALA A 33 9.07 0.44 -30.82
N HIS A 34 8.65 1.59 -30.28
CA HIS A 34 9.53 2.53 -29.60
C HIS A 34 10.18 1.90 -28.36
N LEU A 35 9.36 1.26 -27.51
CA LEU A 35 9.82 0.56 -26.32
C LEU A 35 10.82 -0.54 -26.68
N ALA A 36 10.52 -1.38 -27.68
CA ALA A 36 11.41 -2.44 -28.14
C ALA A 36 12.80 -1.91 -28.55
N HIS A 37 12.89 -0.71 -29.13
CA HIS A 37 14.17 -0.08 -29.44
C HIS A 37 15.01 0.18 -28.18
N ASP A 38 14.42 0.75 -27.12
CA ASP A 38 15.11 1.01 -25.86
C ASP A 38 15.46 -0.29 -25.12
N LEU A 39 14.55 -1.27 -25.14
CA LEU A 39 14.75 -2.59 -24.53
C LEU A 39 15.85 -3.38 -25.24
N ALA A 40 15.93 -3.31 -26.57
CA ALA A 40 16.91 -4.06 -27.34
C ALA A 40 18.35 -3.75 -26.90
N ARG A 41 18.65 -2.46 -26.66
CA ARG A 41 19.95 -2.03 -26.13
C ARG A 41 20.21 -2.59 -24.74
N CYS A 42 19.21 -2.56 -23.86
CA CYS A 42 19.29 -3.06 -22.49
C CYS A 42 19.57 -4.57 -22.44
N PHE A 43 18.91 -5.34 -23.31
CA PHE A 43 19.13 -6.77 -23.42
C PHE A 43 20.55 -7.10 -23.89
N ASP A 44 21.01 -6.41 -24.94
CA ASP A 44 22.33 -6.66 -25.53
C ASP A 44 23.48 -6.31 -24.57
N SER A 45 23.29 -5.30 -23.71
CA SER A 45 24.28 -4.92 -22.70
C SER A 45 24.25 -5.78 -21.43
N GLY A 46 23.23 -6.62 -21.25
CA GLY A 46 23.04 -7.40 -20.02
C GLY A 46 22.83 -6.54 -18.77
N GLU A 47 22.36 -5.31 -18.94
CA GLU A 47 22.12 -4.38 -17.84
C GLU A 47 20.67 -4.48 -17.30
N PRO A 48 20.41 -4.02 -16.06
CA PRO A 48 19.05 -3.90 -15.56
C PRO A 48 18.21 -2.97 -16.44
N LEU A 49 16.91 -3.28 -16.57
CA LEU A 49 15.97 -2.36 -17.19
C LEU A 49 15.86 -1.10 -16.32
N ARG A 50 16.17 0.06 -16.90
CA ARG A 50 16.09 1.33 -16.18
C ARG A 50 14.97 2.19 -16.73
N MET A 51 14.19 2.75 -15.83
CA MET A 51 13.11 3.67 -16.14
C MET A 51 13.26 4.95 -15.32
N VAL A 52 12.70 6.05 -15.81
CA VAL A 52 12.71 7.32 -15.08
C VAL A 52 11.32 7.93 -15.09
N LEU A 53 10.84 8.34 -13.91
CA LEU A 53 9.57 9.02 -13.71
C LEU A 53 9.82 10.37 -13.03
N PRO A 54 9.75 11.49 -13.77
CA PRO A 54 9.63 12.81 -13.16
C PRO A 54 8.26 12.97 -12.49
N GLY A 55 8.26 13.30 -11.20
CA GLY A 55 7.03 13.49 -10.42
C GLY A 55 7.30 13.58 -8.92
N PHE A 56 6.23 13.61 -8.11
CA PHE A 56 6.31 13.83 -6.66
C PHE A 56 7.06 15.13 -6.27
N PRO A 57 6.61 16.31 -6.76
CA PRO A 57 7.27 17.58 -6.49
C PRO A 57 7.08 18.05 -5.04
N CYS A 58 5.82 18.20 -4.64
CA CYS A 58 5.30 18.63 -3.35
C CYS A 58 3.77 18.53 -3.41
N LYS A 59 3.09 18.46 -2.27
CA LYS A 59 1.62 18.60 -2.21
C LYS A 59 1.17 19.96 -2.76
N SER A 60 0.01 19.96 -3.40
CA SER A 60 -0.72 21.16 -3.78
C SER A 60 -0.88 22.09 -2.58
N PRO A 61 -0.66 23.42 -2.71
CA PRO A 61 -0.90 24.37 -1.64
C PRO A 61 -2.39 24.59 -1.35
N ASN A 62 -3.29 24.08 -2.20
CA ASN A 62 -4.73 24.05 -1.92
C ASN A 62 -5.06 22.82 -1.03
N ASP A 63 -4.87 22.99 0.28
CA ASP A 63 -5.14 21.99 1.31
C ASP A 63 -6.62 21.97 1.78
N HIS A 64 -7.46 22.85 1.23
CA HIS A 64 -8.89 22.86 1.48
C HIS A 64 -9.64 21.98 0.47
N ASP A 65 -9.39 22.17 -0.83
CA ASP A 65 -10.17 21.53 -1.88
C ASP A 65 -9.50 20.30 -2.49
N LYS A 66 -8.16 20.18 -2.42
CA LYS A 66 -7.42 19.14 -3.14
C LYS A 66 -6.75 18.12 -2.23
N THR A 67 -5.97 18.57 -1.25
CA THR A 67 -5.11 17.71 -0.43
C THR A 67 -5.44 17.85 1.06
N PHE A 68 -4.81 17.04 1.92
CA PHE A 68 -4.94 17.20 3.37
C PHE A 68 -4.03 18.28 3.97
N GLY A 69 -2.89 18.55 3.33
CA GLY A 69 -1.84 19.41 3.83
C GLY A 69 -0.58 19.29 2.98
N VAL A 70 0.57 19.54 3.59
CA VAL A 70 1.86 19.65 2.87
C VAL A 70 2.70 18.37 2.85
N LEU A 71 2.44 17.43 3.76
CA LEU A 71 3.16 16.16 3.85
C LEU A 71 2.45 15.06 3.04
N PRO A 72 3.19 14.00 2.65
CA PRO A 72 2.56 12.86 1.99
C PRO A 72 1.50 12.19 2.86
N ASP A 73 0.49 11.62 2.21
CA ASP A 73 -0.56 10.82 2.81
C ASP A 73 -0.62 9.44 2.15
N HIS A 74 -1.69 8.66 2.39
CA HIS A 74 -1.79 7.32 1.81
C HIS A 74 -1.80 7.35 0.26
N GLY A 75 -2.14 8.48 -0.37
CA GLY A 75 -2.14 8.60 -1.83
C GLY A 75 -0.75 8.41 -2.42
N GLU A 76 0.28 8.95 -1.77
CA GLU A 76 1.66 8.71 -2.19
C GLU A 76 2.08 7.24 -2.02
N VAL A 77 1.62 6.57 -0.95
CA VAL A 77 1.90 5.13 -0.75
C VAL A 77 1.34 4.31 -1.90
N ILE A 78 0.07 4.54 -2.28
CA ILE A 78 -0.58 3.84 -3.41
C ILE A 78 0.28 3.96 -4.68
N ALA A 79 0.73 5.18 -4.98
CA ALA A 79 1.52 5.45 -6.18
C ALA A 79 2.91 4.81 -6.14
N ILE A 80 3.60 4.90 -5.00
CA ILE A 80 4.95 4.33 -4.85
C ILE A 80 4.89 2.80 -4.90
N GLU A 81 3.97 2.16 -4.17
CA GLU A 81 3.81 0.71 -4.18
C GLU A 81 3.43 0.18 -5.57
N ARG A 82 2.59 0.91 -6.32
CA ARG A 82 2.23 0.53 -7.68
C ARG A 82 3.42 0.60 -8.64
N LEU A 83 4.25 1.65 -8.55
CA LEU A 83 5.47 1.76 -9.35
C LEU A 83 6.49 0.68 -8.96
N ASP A 84 6.65 0.42 -7.66
CA ASP A 84 7.56 -0.63 -7.19
C ASP A 84 7.10 -2.02 -7.66
N ARG A 85 5.79 -2.28 -7.66
CA ARG A 85 5.21 -3.52 -8.22
C ARG A 85 5.48 -3.66 -9.71
N LEU A 86 5.27 -2.61 -10.50
CA LEU A 86 5.62 -2.61 -11.94
C LEU A 86 7.08 -3.02 -12.14
N ALA A 87 8.00 -2.41 -11.38
CA ALA A 87 9.41 -2.70 -11.49
C ALA A 87 9.74 -4.14 -11.05
N GLN A 88 9.12 -4.65 -9.99
CA GLN A 88 9.30 -6.04 -9.55
C GLN A 88 8.81 -7.04 -10.61
N GLU A 89 7.62 -6.84 -11.19
CA GLU A 89 7.09 -7.69 -12.28
C GLU A 89 8.03 -7.69 -13.50
N LEU A 90 8.58 -6.54 -13.85
CA LEU A 90 9.58 -6.43 -14.93
C LEU A 90 10.92 -7.10 -14.56
N ALA A 91 11.33 -7.02 -13.29
CA ALA A 91 12.55 -7.66 -12.80
C ALA A 91 12.45 -9.20 -12.83
N GLU A 92 11.27 -9.77 -12.65
CA GLU A 92 11.05 -11.22 -12.79
C GLU A 92 11.28 -11.73 -14.21
N LEU A 93 11.10 -10.87 -15.22
CA LEU A 93 11.30 -11.21 -16.64
C LEU A 93 12.76 -11.11 -17.10
N HIS A 94 13.61 -10.40 -16.35
CA HIS A 94 14.98 -10.06 -16.75
C HIS A 94 15.96 -10.27 -15.59
N ALA A 95 16.87 -11.24 -15.70
CA ALA A 95 17.76 -11.61 -14.59
C ALA A 95 18.59 -10.45 -13.98
N PRO A 96 19.07 -9.46 -14.76
CA PRO A 96 19.69 -8.24 -14.21
C PRO A 96 18.75 -7.36 -13.36
N GLY A 97 17.43 -7.55 -13.46
CA GLY A 97 16.41 -6.83 -12.71
C GLY A 97 15.90 -5.57 -13.41
N CYS A 98 15.13 -4.77 -12.67
CA CYS A 98 14.55 -3.51 -13.11
C CYS A 98 14.63 -2.46 -11.99
N GLU A 99 14.87 -1.20 -12.36
CA GLU A 99 14.88 -0.04 -11.46
C GLU A 99 14.04 1.10 -12.05
N ILE A 100 13.17 1.69 -11.22
CA ILE A 100 12.50 2.97 -11.54
C ILE A 100 13.14 4.08 -10.73
N ALA A 101 13.76 5.04 -11.41
CA ALA A 101 14.22 6.28 -10.81
C ALA A 101 13.06 7.28 -10.71
N ILE A 102 12.57 7.55 -9.50
CA ILE A 102 11.63 8.64 -9.24
C ILE A 102 12.43 9.93 -9.09
N LEU A 103 12.37 10.79 -10.11
CA LEU A 103 13.03 12.09 -10.13
C LEU A 103 12.06 13.15 -9.59
N SER A 104 12.28 13.59 -8.35
CA SER A 104 11.52 14.70 -7.79
C SER A 104 11.83 15.99 -8.53
N ASP A 105 10.80 16.52 -9.19
CA ASP A 105 10.84 17.75 -9.97
C ASP A 105 10.43 18.98 -9.13
N GLY A 106 10.29 18.81 -7.81
CA GLY A 106 9.86 19.87 -6.90
C GLY A 106 10.74 21.11 -6.99
N THR A 107 12.08 20.95 -6.99
CA THR A 107 13.04 22.07 -7.07
C THR A 107 12.85 22.89 -8.36
N THR A 108 12.34 22.26 -9.41
CA THR A 108 12.07 22.90 -10.69
C THR A 108 10.82 23.79 -10.65
N PHE A 109 9.81 23.49 -9.82
CA PHE A 109 8.50 24.12 -9.93
C PHE A 109 7.94 24.75 -8.65
N ASN A 110 8.47 24.42 -7.46
CA ASN A 110 7.85 24.75 -6.18
C ASN A 110 7.61 26.27 -5.98
N ASP A 111 8.53 27.12 -6.41
CA ASP A 111 8.39 28.59 -6.37
C ASP A 111 7.28 29.11 -7.30
N ILE A 112 7.04 28.51 -8.47
CA ILE A 112 5.92 28.88 -9.35
C ILE A 112 4.58 28.54 -8.69
N VAL A 113 4.52 27.40 -8.01
CA VAL A 113 3.29 26.94 -7.36
C VAL A 113 3.16 27.47 -5.93
N GLY A 114 4.04 28.36 -5.48
CA GLY A 114 3.95 29.02 -4.18
C GLY A 114 4.29 28.13 -2.97
N VAL A 115 5.10 27.08 -3.16
CA VAL A 115 5.53 26.15 -2.11
C VAL A 115 6.98 26.45 -1.68
N PRO A 116 7.21 26.79 -0.40
CA PRO A 116 8.55 27.04 0.14
C PRO A 116 9.52 25.84 0.03
N ASP A 117 10.81 26.12 -0.07
CA ASP A 117 11.86 25.09 -0.26
C ASP A 117 12.02 24.14 0.93
N ASP A 118 11.81 24.60 2.15
CA ASP A 118 11.80 23.76 3.36
C ASP A 118 10.59 22.82 3.40
N VAL A 119 9.40 23.30 3.01
CA VAL A 119 8.19 22.48 2.88
C VAL A 119 8.36 21.39 1.82
N ARG A 120 8.88 21.76 0.64
CA ARG A 120 9.22 20.79 -0.41
C ARG A 120 10.21 19.74 0.07
N ARG A 121 11.28 20.15 0.77
CA ARG A 121 12.29 19.21 1.32
C ARG A 121 11.69 18.27 2.34
N ALA A 122 10.84 18.76 3.23
CA ALA A 122 10.13 17.93 4.22
C ALA A 122 9.24 16.88 3.52
N TYR A 123 8.50 17.27 2.47
CA TYR A 123 7.74 16.34 1.64
C TYR A 123 8.64 15.26 1.02
N ASN A 124 9.73 15.66 0.34
CA ASN A 124 10.65 14.72 -0.31
C ASN A 124 11.32 13.76 0.69
N GLN A 125 11.71 14.26 1.87
CA GLN A 125 12.29 13.43 2.91
C GLN A 125 11.28 12.41 3.44
N ALA A 126 10.03 12.83 3.67
CA ALA A 126 8.98 11.95 4.14
C ALA A 126 8.69 10.81 3.15
N LEU A 127 8.65 11.09 1.83
CA LEU A 127 8.42 10.07 0.78
C LEU A 127 9.34 8.86 0.91
N ARG A 128 10.64 9.11 1.18
CA ARG A 128 11.69 8.10 1.24
C ARG A 128 11.51 7.11 2.39
N THR A 129 10.66 7.43 3.36
CA THR A 129 10.41 6.62 4.55
C THR A 129 8.96 6.13 4.68
N LEU A 130 8.11 6.39 3.68
CA LEU A 130 6.68 6.04 3.73
C LEU A 130 6.42 4.53 3.69
N CYS A 131 7.11 3.84 2.78
CA CYS A 131 6.97 2.41 2.56
C CYS A 131 8.34 1.84 2.12
N THR A 132 8.54 0.55 2.32
CA THR A 132 9.71 -0.13 1.75
C THR A 132 9.47 -0.34 0.27
N THR A 133 10.51 -0.08 -0.51
CA THR A 133 10.54 -0.29 -1.95
C THR A 133 11.73 -1.16 -2.28
N HIS A 134 11.60 -2.01 -3.29
CA HIS A 134 12.63 -2.97 -3.70
C HIS A 134 13.38 -2.51 -4.96
N CYS A 135 12.69 -1.77 -5.81
CA CYS A 135 13.14 -1.38 -7.15
C CYS A 135 13.06 0.13 -7.41
N ILE A 136 12.69 0.94 -6.40
CA ILE A 136 12.65 2.40 -6.52
C ILE A 136 13.98 3.03 -6.13
N ARG A 137 14.51 3.87 -7.02
CA ARG A 137 15.62 4.79 -6.73
C ARG A 137 15.10 6.22 -6.63
N TRP A 138 15.28 6.85 -5.48
CA TRP A 138 14.95 8.26 -5.29
C TRP A 138 16.05 9.15 -5.86
N VAL A 139 15.66 10.11 -6.70
CA VAL A 139 16.56 11.12 -7.25
C VAL A 139 15.95 12.50 -7.09
N SER A 140 16.75 13.47 -6.68
CA SER A 140 16.40 14.88 -6.68
C SER A 140 17.23 15.65 -7.69
N MET A 141 16.80 16.85 -8.04
CA MET A 141 17.60 17.74 -8.89
C MET A 141 18.95 18.06 -8.24
N GLU A 142 18.98 18.19 -6.92
CA GLU A 142 20.18 18.42 -6.12
C GLU A 142 21.22 17.31 -6.28
N ASP A 143 20.78 16.05 -6.40
CA ASP A 143 21.67 14.90 -6.66
C ASP A 143 22.32 14.98 -8.05
N LEU A 144 21.59 15.50 -9.04
CA LEU A 144 22.08 15.66 -10.42
C LEU A 144 22.99 16.90 -10.59
N PHE A 145 22.83 17.88 -9.71
CA PHE A 145 23.54 19.16 -9.73
C PHE A 145 24.17 19.50 -8.38
N PRO A 146 25.10 18.66 -7.85
CA PRO A 146 25.66 18.84 -6.50
C PRO A 146 26.50 20.12 -6.36
N GLN A 147 26.90 20.73 -7.47
CA GLN A 147 27.66 21.97 -7.50
C GLN A 147 26.81 23.22 -7.24
N ALA A 148 25.48 23.10 -7.25
CA ALA A 148 24.59 24.21 -6.97
C ALA A 148 24.56 24.50 -5.46
N SER A 149 24.89 25.73 -5.08
CA SER A 149 24.94 26.15 -3.67
C SER A 149 23.57 26.43 -3.04
N SER A 150 22.51 26.50 -3.85
CA SER A 150 21.12 26.73 -3.41
C SER A 150 20.12 26.24 -4.46
N ALA A 151 18.85 26.10 -4.07
CA ALA A 151 17.76 25.77 -5.00
C ALA A 151 17.65 26.80 -6.14
N GLU A 152 17.85 28.08 -5.85
CA GLU A 152 17.83 29.14 -6.86
C GLU A 152 19.02 29.07 -7.82
N ALA A 153 20.23 28.77 -7.32
CA ALA A 153 21.40 28.51 -8.16
C ALA A 153 21.21 27.26 -9.04
N LEU A 154 20.54 26.24 -8.51
CA LEU A 154 20.19 25.04 -9.27
C LEU A 154 19.23 25.38 -10.41
N ARG A 155 18.15 26.10 -10.10
CA ARG A 155 17.18 26.60 -11.09
C ARG A 155 17.88 27.39 -12.20
N ALA A 156 18.76 28.33 -11.84
CA ALA A 156 19.55 29.08 -12.80
C ALA A 156 20.48 28.20 -13.66
N THR A 157 21.04 27.13 -13.07
CA THR A 157 21.86 26.16 -13.79
C THR A 157 21.06 25.36 -14.82
N LEU A 158 19.84 24.92 -14.47
CA LEU A 158 18.93 24.22 -15.38
C LEU A 158 18.60 25.05 -16.62
N VAL A 159 18.23 26.31 -16.39
CA VAL A 159 17.92 27.31 -17.42
C VAL A 159 19.07 27.48 -18.39
N LYS A 160 20.27 27.69 -17.83
CA LYS A 160 21.49 27.91 -18.59
C LYS A 160 21.82 26.70 -19.46
N GLN A 161 21.68 25.49 -18.92
CA GLN A 161 21.93 24.26 -19.67
C GLN A 161 20.90 23.99 -20.76
N ALA A 162 19.62 24.28 -20.48
CA ALA A 162 18.53 24.15 -21.45
C ALA A 162 18.55 25.24 -22.52
N ARG A 163 19.31 26.33 -22.33
CA ARG A 163 19.35 27.52 -23.20
C ARG A 163 17.98 28.20 -23.35
N LEU A 164 17.17 28.18 -22.30
CA LEU A 164 15.81 28.75 -22.27
C LEU A 164 15.72 29.95 -21.31
N PRO A 165 14.74 30.85 -21.44
CA PRO A 165 14.46 31.87 -20.43
C PRO A 165 13.65 31.30 -19.24
N TRP A 166 13.95 31.73 -18.02
CA TRP A 166 13.28 31.25 -16.79
C TRP A 166 12.06 32.10 -16.43
N LYS A 167 10.90 31.79 -16.99
CA LYS A 167 9.69 32.61 -16.75
C LYS A 167 8.46 31.80 -16.34
N ASN A 168 8.20 30.66 -17.00
CA ASN A 168 6.91 29.98 -16.89
C ASN A 168 7.06 28.46 -16.82
N MET A 169 6.02 27.79 -16.28
CA MET A 169 5.90 26.34 -16.14
C MET A 169 6.39 25.54 -17.36
N MET A 170 5.95 25.93 -18.56
CA MET A 170 6.29 25.24 -19.81
C MET A 170 7.80 25.19 -20.11
N LEU A 171 8.50 26.31 -19.96
CA LEU A 171 9.95 26.38 -20.23
C LEU A 171 10.76 25.61 -19.19
N ARG A 172 10.27 25.58 -17.95
CA ARG A 172 10.87 24.75 -16.89
C ARG A 172 10.67 23.26 -17.16
N GLY A 173 9.50 22.87 -17.66
CA GLY A 173 9.24 21.51 -18.14
C GLY A 173 10.18 21.09 -19.28
N GLN A 174 10.50 22.00 -20.20
CA GLN A 174 11.51 21.74 -21.23
C GLN A 174 12.92 21.58 -20.63
N ALA A 175 13.30 22.40 -19.66
CA ALA A 175 14.58 22.27 -18.96
C ALA A 175 14.69 20.94 -18.18
N LEU A 176 13.61 20.51 -17.54
CA LEU A 176 13.51 19.20 -16.90
C LEU A 176 13.67 18.07 -17.93
N ASN A 177 13.01 18.17 -19.09
CA ASN A 177 13.15 17.16 -20.15
C ASN A 177 14.60 17.04 -20.63
N ALA A 178 15.29 18.17 -20.83
CA ALA A 178 16.69 18.19 -21.23
C ALA A 178 17.62 17.60 -20.15
N ALA A 179 17.33 17.85 -18.86
CA ALA A 179 18.05 17.23 -17.76
C ALA A 179 17.83 15.71 -17.74
N VAL A 180 16.60 15.24 -17.93
CA VAL A 180 16.28 13.81 -17.99
C VAL A 180 17.03 13.13 -19.13
N GLU A 181 17.04 13.72 -20.33
CA GLU A 181 17.78 13.18 -21.48
C GLU A 181 19.29 13.10 -21.23
N ARG A 182 19.84 14.08 -20.50
CA ARG A 182 21.26 14.13 -20.17
C ARG A 182 21.66 13.09 -19.12
N PHE A 183 20.89 12.96 -18.04
CA PHE A 183 21.29 12.18 -16.86
C PHE A 183 20.74 10.75 -16.84
N PHE A 184 19.69 10.49 -17.62
CA PHE A 184 19.07 9.17 -17.73
C PHE A 184 19.06 8.72 -19.20
N PRO A 185 20.21 8.75 -19.90
CA PRO A 185 20.27 8.31 -21.28
C PRO A 185 19.84 6.85 -21.34
N GLY A 186 18.89 6.56 -22.22
CA GLY A 186 18.42 5.22 -22.45
C GLY A 186 17.54 4.59 -21.37
N HIS A 187 17.07 5.38 -20.41
CA HIS A 187 15.99 4.95 -19.53
C HIS A 187 14.65 5.07 -20.25
N VAL A 188 13.76 4.10 -20.06
CA VAL A 188 12.37 4.22 -20.50
C VAL A 188 11.72 5.38 -19.76
N ARG A 189 11.14 6.35 -20.49
CA ARG A 189 10.58 7.55 -19.87
C ARG A 189 9.12 7.34 -19.51
N LEU A 190 8.86 7.24 -18.21
CA LEU A 190 7.51 7.26 -17.67
C LEU A 190 7.05 8.70 -17.48
N SER A 191 5.73 8.89 -17.44
CA SER A 191 5.15 10.21 -17.17
C SER A 191 3.88 10.14 -16.34
N VAL A 192 3.73 11.18 -15.52
CA VAL A 192 2.52 11.48 -14.73
C VAL A 192 1.54 12.38 -15.50
N HIS A 193 1.88 12.78 -16.72
CA HIS A 193 1.03 13.58 -17.60
C HIS A 193 0.51 12.71 -18.75
N GLN A 194 -0.65 13.07 -19.32
CA GLN A 194 -1.24 12.32 -20.43
C GLN A 194 -0.44 12.51 -21.71
N TYR A 195 -0.12 11.39 -22.36
CA TYR A 195 0.44 11.28 -23.71
C TYR A 195 -0.37 10.24 -24.50
N ASP A 196 -0.13 10.17 -25.82
CA ASP A 196 -0.66 9.15 -26.72
C ASP A 196 0.09 7.81 -26.61
N ASN A 197 1.08 7.70 -25.72
CA ASN A 197 1.92 6.51 -25.53
C ASN A 197 2.62 6.01 -26.81
N ALA A 198 2.79 6.84 -27.84
CA ALA A 198 3.56 6.49 -29.04
C ALA A 198 5.08 6.52 -28.83
N GLY A 199 5.53 6.97 -27.65
CA GLY A 199 6.93 7.24 -27.33
C GLY A 199 7.35 8.68 -27.63
N PRO A 200 8.42 9.20 -26.99
CA PRO A 200 9.30 8.50 -26.06
C PRO A 200 8.81 8.46 -24.62
N LYS A 201 7.62 9.00 -24.33
CA LYS A 201 7.05 9.07 -22.97
C LYS A 201 5.81 8.21 -22.87
N PHE A 202 5.71 7.46 -21.78
CA PHE A 202 4.61 6.55 -21.49
C PHE A 202 3.89 6.99 -20.21
N THR A 203 2.60 7.32 -20.31
CA THR A 203 1.78 7.74 -19.18
C THR A 203 1.44 6.55 -18.29
N VAL A 204 1.90 6.58 -17.04
CA VAL A 204 1.60 5.52 -16.07
C VAL A 204 0.43 5.91 -15.17
N ALA A 205 -0.50 4.98 -14.96
CA ALA A 205 -1.55 5.13 -13.97
C ALA A 205 -0.94 4.93 -12.57
N LEU A 206 -0.97 5.99 -11.74
CA LEU A 206 -0.41 5.96 -10.38
C LEU A 206 -1.33 5.29 -9.34
N ALA A 207 -2.53 4.91 -9.73
CA ALA A 207 -3.42 4.06 -8.94
C ALA A 207 -4.16 3.09 -9.87
N GLU A 208 -4.71 2.01 -9.31
CA GLU A 208 -5.58 1.10 -10.05
C GLU A 208 -6.90 1.78 -10.42
N GLY A 209 -7.49 1.39 -11.55
CA GLY A 209 -8.82 1.84 -11.97
C GLY A 209 -8.92 3.30 -12.40
N LEU A 210 -7.81 4.02 -12.61
CA LEU A 210 -7.84 5.39 -13.13
C LEU A 210 -8.20 5.41 -14.62
N ASP A 211 -9.13 6.29 -14.98
CA ASP A 211 -9.54 6.60 -16.36
C ASP A 211 -9.00 7.97 -16.84
N HIS A 212 -8.41 8.75 -15.93
CA HIS A 212 -7.76 10.02 -16.22
C HIS A 212 -6.54 10.23 -15.32
N VAL A 213 -5.71 11.21 -15.70
CA VAL A 213 -4.52 11.56 -14.92
C VAL A 213 -4.93 12.15 -13.58
N VAL A 214 -4.61 11.43 -12.51
CA VAL A 214 -4.68 11.93 -11.14
C VAL A 214 -3.35 11.67 -10.46
N SER A 215 -2.82 12.71 -9.82
CA SER A 215 -1.59 12.61 -9.04
C SER A 215 -1.92 12.72 -7.56
N PRO A 216 -1.27 11.93 -6.70
CA PRO A 216 -1.56 11.91 -5.26
C PRO A 216 -1.25 13.25 -4.58
N TRP A 217 -0.34 14.06 -5.13
CA TRP A 217 -0.06 15.40 -4.62
C TRP A 217 -1.14 16.45 -4.97
N HIS A 218 -2.18 16.09 -5.73
CA HIS A 218 -3.33 16.93 -6.07
C HIS A 218 -4.67 16.35 -5.61
N ALA A 219 -4.66 15.30 -4.78
CA ALA A 219 -5.85 14.57 -4.36
C ALA A 219 -5.70 14.08 -2.91
N VAL A 220 -6.80 13.55 -2.37
CA VAL A 220 -6.83 12.75 -1.14
C VAL A 220 -7.20 11.30 -1.48
N PRO A 221 -6.60 10.31 -0.80
CA PRO A 221 -6.94 8.91 -0.94
C PRO A 221 -8.27 8.59 -0.23
N VAL A 222 -9.11 7.82 -0.91
CA VAL A 222 -10.37 7.31 -0.38
C VAL A 222 -10.42 5.79 -0.55
N ARG A 223 -10.63 5.07 0.55
CA ARG A 223 -10.84 3.63 0.56
C ARG A 223 -12.33 3.32 0.68
N GLN A 224 -12.87 2.64 -0.32
CA GLN A 224 -14.29 2.27 -0.41
C GLN A 224 -14.60 1.06 0.50
N LEU A 225 -15.89 0.78 0.72
CA LEU A 225 -16.35 -0.37 1.52
C LEU A 225 -15.91 -1.73 0.96
N ASP A 226 -15.81 -1.84 -0.36
CA ASP A 226 -15.35 -3.03 -1.08
C ASP A 226 -13.81 -3.19 -1.05
N GLY A 227 -13.09 -2.18 -0.55
CA GLY A 227 -11.63 -2.14 -0.47
C GLY A 227 -10.95 -1.44 -1.64
N HIS A 228 -11.68 -1.07 -2.71
CA HIS A 228 -11.14 -0.29 -3.81
C HIS A 228 -10.65 1.07 -3.33
N GLN A 229 -9.60 1.59 -3.97
CA GLN A 229 -9.00 2.87 -3.60
C GLN A 229 -9.12 3.86 -4.75
N THR A 230 -9.50 5.10 -4.42
CA THR A 230 -9.60 6.20 -5.39
C THR A 230 -8.82 7.41 -4.91
N LEU A 231 -8.40 8.25 -5.85
CA LEU A 231 -7.84 9.57 -5.57
C LEU A 231 -8.87 10.62 -6.01
N ARG A 232 -9.29 11.49 -5.08
CA ARG A 232 -10.34 12.49 -5.32
C ARG A 232 -9.94 13.85 -4.78
N GLY A 233 -10.54 14.92 -5.28
CA GLY A 233 -10.36 16.23 -4.64
C GLY A 233 -11.01 16.23 -3.26
N ARG A 234 -10.35 16.77 -2.23
CA ARG A 234 -10.88 16.87 -0.86
C ARG A 234 -12.28 17.51 -0.80
N ALA A 235 -12.55 18.54 -1.61
CA ALA A 235 -13.87 19.18 -1.66
C ALA A 235 -14.99 18.28 -2.21
N GLN A 236 -14.66 17.14 -2.82
CA GLN A 236 -15.62 16.19 -3.36
C GLN A 236 -16.00 15.11 -2.34
N ILE A 237 -15.39 15.11 -1.15
CA ILE A 237 -15.61 14.12 -0.12
C ILE A 237 -16.87 14.48 0.67
N ASP A 238 -17.83 13.56 0.69
CA ASP A 238 -19.04 13.67 1.48
C ASP A 238 -18.76 13.22 2.92
N ALA A 239 -18.75 14.17 3.85
CA ALA A 239 -18.52 13.90 5.27
C ALA A 239 -19.59 12.99 5.90
N ALA A 240 -20.79 12.91 5.33
CA ALA A 240 -21.84 12.01 5.81
C ALA A 240 -21.59 10.54 5.44
N ARG A 241 -20.72 10.29 4.46
CA ARG A 241 -20.41 8.96 3.94
C ARG A 241 -18.96 8.53 4.15
N HIS A 242 -18.14 9.38 4.76
CA HIS A 242 -16.72 9.11 4.92
C HIS A 242 -16.23 9.52 6.31
N VAL A 243 -15.35 8.72 6.87
CA VAL A 243 -14.62 9.05 8.09
C VAL A 243 -13.16 9.34 7.77
N LEU A 244 -12.59 10.32 8.45
CA LEU A 244 -11.17 10.62 8.33
C LEU A 244 -10.37 9.68 9.23
N VAL A 245 -9.47 8.91 8.61
CA VAL A 245 -8.44 8.16 9.32
C VAL A 245 -7.20 9.04 9.47
N THR A 246 -6.64 9.05 10.67
CA THR A 246 -5.44 9.81 11.03
C THR A 246 -4.26 8.89 11.33
N TRP A 247 -3.04 9.36 11.04
CA TRP A 247 -1.78 8.71 11.39
C TRP A 247 -0.89 9.71 12.12
N GLN A 248 -0.48 9.40 13.36
CA GLN A 248 0.32 10.31 14.21
C GLN A 248 -0.28 11.74 14.29
N GLY A 249 -1.61 11.84 14.37
CA GLY A 249 -2.33 13.11 14.43
C GLY A 249 -2.46 13.85 13.10
N GLN A 250 -1.91 13.32 12.01
CA GLN A 250 -2.07 13.88 10.66
C GLN A 250 -3.18 13.16 9.90
N PRO A 251 -3.97 13.84 9.05
CA PRO A 251 -4.89 13.19 8.11
C PRO A 251 -4.15 12.18 7.22
N TRP A 252 -4.70 10.98 7.05
CA TRP A 252 -4.04 9.90 6.30
C TRP A 252 -4.84 9.43 5.09
N LEU A 253 -6.13 9.14 5.27
CA LEU A 253 -7.06 8.80 4.20
C LEU A 253 -8.51 8.96 4.66
N PHE A 254 -9.44 9.02 3.71
CA PHE A 254 -10.86 8.83 3.98
C PHE A 254 -11.26 7.37 3.80
N HIS A 255 -12.09 6.85 4.70
CA HIS A 255 -12.70 5.52 4.57
C HIS A 255 -14.22 5.68 4.43
N GLU A 256 -14.81 5.04 3.42
CA GLU A 256 -16.25 5.06 3.19
C GLU A 256 -17.00 4.25 4.26
N THR A 257 -18.11 4.80 4.75
CA THR A 257 -19.02 4.13 5.68
C THR A 257 -20.29 3.68 4.96
N ALA A 258 -21.07 2.79 5.57
CA ALA A 258 -22.38 2.38 5.05
C ALA A 258 -23.48 3.47 5.21
N GLY A 259 -23.08 4.74 5.36
CA GLY A 259 -23.98 5.90 5.47
C GLY A 259 -24.36 6.26 6.92
N GLU A 260 -23.76 5.62 7.91
CA GLU A 260 -23.95 6.01 9.30
C GLU A 260 -23.25 7.33 9.66
N ALA A 261 -23.90 8.14 10.49
CA ALA A 261 -23.34 9.38 11.02
C ALA A 261 -22.33 9.06 12.14
N LEU A 262 -21.04 9.04 11.76
CA LEU A 262 -19.90 8.77 12.66
C LEU A 262 -19.11 10.04 13.02
N GLU A 263 -19.68 11.21 12.78
CA GLU A 263 -19.15 12.47 13.30
C GLU A 263 -18.99 12.40 14.82
N GLY A 264 -17.80 12.73 15.32
CA GLY A 264 -17.47 12.65 16.74
C GLY A 264 -16.70 11.39 17.15
N PHE A 265 -16.63 10.35 16.31
CA PHE A 265 -15.67 9.26 16.48
C PHE A 265 -14.29 9.65 15.96
N ASN A 266 -13.24 9.13 16.60
CA ASN A 266 -11.88 9.26 16.10
C ASN A 266 -11.40 7.92 15.52
N PHE A 267 -10.77 7.97 14.36
CA PHE A 267 -10.17 6.81 13.68
C PHE A 267 -8.66 7.04 13.54
N THR A 268 -7.86 6.22 14.19
CA THR A 268 -6.40 6.38 14.26
C THR A 268 -5.69 5.11 13.84
N LEU A 269 -4.97 5.20 12.73
CA LEU A 269 -4.10 4.14 12.23
C LEU A 269 -3.01 3.82 13.27
N GLN A 270 -2.72 2.53 13.46
CA GLN A 270 -1.72 2.07 14.43
C GLN A 270 -0.35 1.79 13.79
N LYS A 271 -0.33 1.38 12.52
CA LYS A 271 0.91 1.09 11.80
C LYS A 271 0.76 1.31 10.29
N LEU A 272 1.78 1.90 9.69
CA LEU A 272 1.86 2.07 8.24
C LEU A 272 2.07 0.74 7.49
N PRO A 273 1.60 0.63 6.24
CA PRO A 273 0.77 1.64 5.56
C PRO A 273 -0.71 1.60 6.00
N LEU A 274 -1.27 0.42 6.27
CA LEU A 274 -2.67 0.21 6.70
C LEU A 274 -2.82 -1.01 7.61
N PHE A 275 -2.22 -0.98 8.81
CA PHE A 275 -2.38 -2.08 9.77
C PHE A 275 -2.73 -1.60 11.19
N GLY A 276 -3.82 -2.14 11.71
CA GLY A 276 -4.48 -1.79 12.97
C GLY A 276 -5.18 -0.45 12.92
N LEU A 277 -6.46 -0.42 13.30
CA LEU A 277 -7.21 0.82 13.46
C LEU A 277 -7.75 0.94 14.89
N LEU A 278 -7.42 2.03 15.57
CA LEU A 278 -8.06 2.40 16.82
C LEU A 278 -9.27 3.28 16.53
N VAL A 279 -10.43 2.89 17.06
CA VAL A 279 -11.65 3.70 17.04
C VAL A 279 -12.00 4.06 18.48
N SER A 280 -12.12 5.36 18.76
CA SER A 280 -12.55 5.87 20.06
C SER A 280 -13.78 6.75 19.94
N ASP A 281 -14.62 6.71 20.96
CA ASP A 281 -15.86 7.47 21.07
C ASP A 281 -15.75 8.53 22.18
N PRO A 282 -15.09 9.67 21.94
CA PRO A 282 -14.89 10.70 22.95
C PRO A 282 -16.18 11.38 23.41
N LEU A 283 -17.27 11.27 22.62
CA LEU A 283 -18.55 11.91 22.91
C LEU A 283 -19.57 10.93 23.54
N GLY A 284 -19.24 9.66 23.69
CA GLY A 284 -20.13 8.64 24.27
C GLY A 284 -21.37 8.37 23.41
N LEU A 285 -21.23 8.43 22.08
CA LEU A 285 -22.29 8.18 21.10
C LEU A 285 -22.74 6.72 21.03
N GLY A 286 -21.90 5.79 21.46
CA GLY A 286 -22.11 4.35 21.49
C GLY A 286 -21.63 3.64 20.22
N PHE A 287 -20.83 2.59 20.38
CA PHE A 287 -20.30 1.78 19.26
C PHE A 287 -21.38 1.06 18.42
N GLN A 288 -22.61 0.99 18.92
CA GLN A 288 -23.76 0.47 18.17
C GLN A 288 -24.08 1.29 16.90
N ARG A 289 -23.57 2.52 16.80
CA ARG A 289 -23.68 3.36 15.59
C ARG A 289 -22.85 2.85 14.42
N LEU A 290 -21.77 2.12 14.67
CA LEU A 290 -20.99 1.51 13.60
C LEU A 290 -21.78 0.32 13.04
N SER A 291 -22.06 0.34 11.74
CA SER A 291 -22.75 -0.76 11.08
C SER A 291 -21.85 -1.99 10.99
N THR A 292 -22.45 -3.17 10.81
CA THR A 292 -21.68 -4.42 10.64
C THR A 292 -20.82 -4.31 9.39
N GLU A 293 -21.39 -3.75 8.33
CA GLU A 293 -20.74 -3.55 7.04
C GLU A 293 -19.50 -2.66 7.15
N THR A 294 -19.62 -1.49 7.79
CA THR A 294 -18.48 -0.59 8.03
C THR A 294 -17.42 -1.28 8.88
N LEU A 295 -17.78 -1.92 10.00
CA LEU A 295 -16.80 -2.62 10.84
C LEU A 295 -16.06 -3.71 10.08
N GLN A 296 -16.77 -4.51 9.28
CA GLN A 296 -16.13 -5.52 8.44
C GLN A 296 -15.23 -4.88 7.36
N ALA A 297 -15.65 -3.76 6.75
CA ALA A 297 -14.84 -3.04 5.77
C ALA A 297 -13.57 -2.43 6.39
N LEU A 298 -13.66 -1.88 7.60
CA LEU A 298 -12.53 -1.39 8.37
C LEU A 298 -11.58 -2.55 8.72
N VAL A 299 -12.08 -3.68 9.21
CA VAL A 299 -11.24 -4.86 9.50
C VAL A 299 -10.53 -5.35 8.24
N ARG A 300 -11.21 -5.45 7.10
CA ARG A 300 -10.55 -5.82 5.82
C ARG A 300 -9.45 -4.84 5.44
N SER A 301 -9.72 -3.54 5.62
CA SER A 301 -8.82 -2.46 5.23
C SER A 301 -7.58 -2.35 6.11
N PHE A 302 -7.74 -2.59 7.41
CA PHE A 302 -6.69 -2.35 8.42
C PHE A 302 -6.20 -3.64 9.10
N GLY A 303 -6.69 -4.82 8.71
CA GLY A 303 -6.35 -6.10 9.35
C GLY A 303 -7.10 -6.35 10.67
N PHE A 304 -7.16 -5.35 11.56
CA PHE A 304 -7.99 -5.39 12.77
C PHE A 304 -8.47 -4.00 13.19
N VAL A 305 -9.56 -3.97 13.95
CA VAL A 305 -10.12 -2.76 14.56
C VAL A 305 -10.20 -2.93 16.07
N CYS A 306 -9.67 -1.95 16.81
CA CYS A 306 -9.76 -1.86 18.27
C CYS A 306 -10.78 -0.79 18.64
N LEU A 307 -11.92 -1.19 19.19
CA LEU A 307 -12.94 -0.30 19.73
C LEU A 307 -12.60 0.01 21.20
N ARG A 308 -12.16 1.22 21.51
CA ARG A 308 -11.75 1.61 22.87
C ARG A 308 -12.90 2.23 23.65
N GLY A 309 -13.20 1.67 24.81
CA GLY A 309 -14.28 2.14 25.69
C GLY A 309 -15.60 1.38 25.50
N CYS A 310 -15.59 0.23 24.82
CA CYS A 310 -16.74 -0.65 24.73
C CYS A 310 -16.89 -1.46 26.03
N GLU A 311 -18.13 -1.58 26.53
CA GLU A 311 -18.46 -2.33 27.73
C GLU A 311 -19.60 -3.30 27.48
N PHE A 312 -19.47 -4.53 28.01
CA PHE A 312 -20.52 -5.54 28.01
C PHE A 312 -20.83 -5.92 29.46
N THR A 313 -22.12 -6.08 29.75
CA THR A 313 -22.61 -6.44 31.10
C THR A 313 -22.13 -7.82 31.53
N ASP A 314 -22.13 -8.77 30.59
CA ASP A 314 -21.78 -10.16 30.81
C ASP A 314 -21.35 -10.84 29.49
N GLN A 315 -21.01 -12.13 29.56
CA GLN A 315 -20.60 -12.92 28.40
C GLN A 315 -21.73 -13.11 27.37
N GLN A 316 -22.99 -13.16 27.83
CA GLN A 316 -24.12 -13.36 26.93
C GLN A 316 -24.38 -12.09 26.11
N ALA A 317 -24.31 -10.91 26.73
CA ALA A 317 -24.42 -9.64 26.03
C ALA A 317 -23.33 -9.48 24.97
N PHE A 318 -22.10 -9.91 25.26
CA PHE A 318 -21.00 -9.94 24.29
C PHE A 318 -21.28 -10.92 23.13
N ALA A 319 -21.71 -12.14 23.44
CA ALA A 319 -22.05 -13.14 22.42
C ALA A 319 -23.19 -12.66 21.50
N THR A 320 -24.29 -12.15 22.08
CA THR A 320 -25.42 -11.61 21.32
C THR A 320 -25.01 -10.46 20.40
N ASP A 321 -24.15 -9.55 20.86
CA ASP A 321 -23.64 -8.47 19.98
C ASP A 321 -22.83 -9.03 18.80
N CYS A 322 -22.07 -10.11 19.02
CA CYS A 322 -21.27 -10.75 17.98
C CYS A 322 -22.10 -11.46 16.89
N GLU A 323 -23.36 -11.83 17.16
CA GLU A 323 -24.25 -12.50 16.19
C GLU A 323 -24.47 -11.66 14.92
N ARG A 324 -24.33 -10.32 15.02
CA ARG A 324 -24.44 -9.42 13.87
C ARG A 324 -23.38 -9.66 12.80
N PHE A 325 -22.26 -10.32 13.13
CA PHE A 325 -21.15 -10.60 12.21
C PHE A 325 -21.24 -11.98 11.53
N GLY A 326 -22.21 -12.80 11.91
CA GLY A 326 -22.44 -14.12 11.33
C GLY A 326 -22.73 -15.19 12.38
N THR A 327 -22.56 -16.45 11.98
CA THR A 327 -22.78 -17.59 12.87
C THR A 327 -21.60 -17.77 13.82
N ILE A 328 -21.88 -17.74 15.12
CA ILE A 328 -20.87 -17.97 16.16
C ILE A 328 -20.44 -19.44 16.15
N TYR A 329 -19.13 -19.67 16.12
CA TYR A 329 -18.59 -21.01 16.36
C TYR A 329 -18.75 -21.38 17.84
N ARG A 330 -19.45 -22.49 18.11
CA ARG A 330 -19.76 -22.94 19.47
C ARG A 330 -18.78 -24.01 19.92
N TRP A 331 -18.03 -23.72 20.97
CA TRP A 331 -17.20 -24.70 21.66
C TRP A 331 -18.04 -25.60 22.57
N SER A 332 -17.47 -26.70 23.04
CA SER A 332 -18.11 -27.59 24.03
C SER A 332 -18.47 -26.89 25.34
N PHE A 333 -17.74 -25.83 25.69
CA PHE A 333 -17.96 -25.00 26.87
C PHE A 333 -18.82 -23.75 26.62
N GLY A 334 -19.30 -23.53 25.38
CA GLY A 334 -20.16 -22.40 25.01
C GLY A 334 -19.59 -21.50 23.91
N GLU A 335 -20.17 -20.30 23.79
CA GLU A 335 -19.88 -19.33 22.72
C GLU A 335 -18.67 -18.44 23.03
N VAL A 336 -18.37 -18.23 24.31
CA VAL A 336 -17.30 -17.34 24.76
C VAL A 336 -16.15 -18.15 25.37
N HIS A 337 -14.98 -18.09 24.74
CA HIS A 337 -13.76 -18.66 25.28
C HIS A 337 -13.09 -17.69 26.26
N VAL A 338 -13.16 -18.00 27.55
CA VAL A 338 -12.55 -17.16 28.60
C VAL A 338 -11.06 -17.44 28.70
N VAL A 339 -10.26 -16.50 28.23
CA VAL A 339 -8.80 -16.53 28.34
C VAL A 339 -8.35 -15.85 29.63
N LYS A 340 -7.78 -16.64 30.54
CA LYS A 340 -7.15 -16.15 31.78
C LYS A 340 -6.01 -17.08 32.19
N PRO A 341 -4.93 -16.55 32.79
CA PRO A 341 -3.89 -17.38 33.40
C PRO A 341 -4.49 -18.32 34.46
N ALA A 342 -4.03 -19.56 34.50
CA ALA A 342 -4.38 -20.51 35.55
C ALA A 342 -3.12 -21.06 36.21
N ASP A 343 -3.19 -21.35 37.52
CA ASP A 343 -2.05 -21.90 38.28
C ASP A 343 -1.58 -23.27 37.75
N GLN A 344 -2.49 -24.03 37.13
CA GLN A 344 -2.22 -25.28 36.43
C GLN A 344 -2.86 -25.23 35.03
N PRO A 345 -2.15 -24.72 34.02
CA PRO A 345 -2.72 -24.52 32.70
C PRO A 345 -2.97 -25.86 31.99
N GLN A 346 -4.20 -26.07 31.52
CA GLN A 346 -4.52 -27.13 30.55
C GLN A 346 -4.52 -26.53 29.15
N GLY A 347 -3.34 -26.54 28.51
CA GLY A 347 -3.14 -25.98 27.18
C GLY A 347 -2.60 -24.55 27.17
N VAL A 348 -2.28 -24.05 25.96
CA VAL A 348 -1.51 -22.82 25.76
C VAL A 348 -2.28 -21.56 26.16
N VAL A 349 -3.61 -21.59 26.07
CA VAL A 349 -4.50 -20.43 26.35
C VAL A 349 -4.54 -20.04 27.83
N HIS A 350 -4.22 -20.97 28.73
CA HIS A 350 -4.16 -20.71 30.17
C HIS A 350 -2.71 -20.55 30.68
N SER A 351 -1.73 -20.77 29.80
CA SER A 351 -0.30 -20.73 30.11
C SER A 351 0.24 -19.29 30.08
N LEU A 352 1.33 -19.05 30.80
CA LEU A 352 2.13 -17.81 30.71
C LEU A 352 3.26 -17.93 29.68
N GLU A 353 3.40 -19.10 29.03
CA GLU A 353 4.40 -19.32 28.00
C GLU A 353 4.10 -18.52 26.73
N LYS A 354 5.15 -18.16 26.01
CA LYS A 354 5.02 -17.51 24.72
C LYS A 354 4.34 -18.45 23.73
N THR A 355 3.18 -18.06 23.23
CA THR A 355 2.51 -18.75 22.14
C THR A 355 3.18 -18.39 20.79
N PRO A 356 3.60 -19.38 19.98
CA PRO A 356 4.08 -19.14 18.63
C PRO A 356 3.02 -18.49 17.73
N LEU A 357 3.44 -17.93 16.59
CA LEU A 357 2.50 -17.40 15.60
C LEU A 357 1.64 -18.54 15.03
N HIS A 358 0.33 -18.30 15.00
CA HIS A 358 -0.69 -19.22 14.51
C HIS A 358 -1.93 -18.43 14.05
N TRP A 359 -2.91 -19.12 13.48
CA TRP A 359 -4.28 -18.60 13.33
C TRP A 359 -5.26 -19.54 14.01
N ASP A 360 -6.35 -19.00 14.53
CA ASP A 360 -7.32 -19.78 15.30
C ASP A 360 -8.13 -20.76 14.42
N LEU A 361 -8.62 -21.84 15.05
CA LEU A 361 -9.37 -22.93 14.42
C LEU A 361 -8.63 -23.69 13.31
N ASN A 362 -7.31 -23.62 13.30
CA ASN A 362 -6.49 -24.26 12.27
C ASN A 362 -6.16 -25.73 12.52
N MET A 363 -6.56 -26.27 13.67
CA MET A 363 -6.31 -27.65 14.12
C MET A 363 -7.60 -28.36 14.55
N LEU A 364 -8.72 -28.06 13.89
CA LEU A 364 -9.94 -28.83 14.11
C LEU A 364 -9.75 -30.29 13.62
N PRO A 365 -10.28 -31.29 14.34
CA PRO A 365 -10.12 -32.68 13.96
C PRO A 365 -10.89 -32.99 12.67
N ASP A 366 -10.41 -33.94 11.86
CA ASP A 366 -11.08 -34.39 10.62
C ASP A 366 -12.52 -34.91 10.85
N SER A 367 -12.85 -35.25 12.10
CA SER A 367 -14.20 -35.64 12.52
C SER A 367 -15.16 -34.46 12.71
N ASP A 368 -14.67 -33.22 12.71
CA ASP A 368 -15.49 -32.03 12.92
C ASP A 368 -16.46 -31.85 11.73
N PRO A 369 -17.77 -31.65 11.96
CA PRO A 369 -18.76 -31.52 10.89
C PRO A 369 -18.47 -30.36 9.91
N LEU A 370 -17.81 -29.30 10.37
CA LEU A 370 -17.44 -28.17 9.52
C LEU A 370 -16.24 -28.52 8.63
N VAL A 371 -15.25 -29.24 9.19
CA VAL A 371 -14.10 -29.76 8.44
C VAL A 371 -14.52 -30.82 7.41
N GLN A 372 -15.48 -31.68 7.76
CA GLN A 372 -16.04 -32.67 6.82
C GLN A 372 -16.78 -32.05 5.64
N ARG A 373 -17.37 -30.86 5.84
CA ARG A 373 -18.03 -30.08 4.77
C ARG A 373 -17.04 -29.29 3.95
N ASP A 374 -16.03 -28.72 4.60
CA ASP A 374 -14.97 -27.96 4.00
C ASP A 374 -13.65 -28.26 4.73
N ALA A 375 -12.78 -29.04 4.08
CA ALA A 375 -11.48 -29.42 4.63
C ALA A 375 -10.56 -28.20 4.88
N LYS A 376 -10.92 -27.02 4.34
CA LYS A 376 -10.22 -25.75 4.57
C LYS A 376 -10.96 -24.82 5.52
N PHE A 377 -11.95 -25.31 6.26
CA PHE A 377 -12.76 -24.51 7.17
C PHE A 377 -11.88 -23.62 8.07
N CYS A 378 -12.23 -22.33 8.12
CA CYS A 378 -11.65 -21.38 9.04
C CYS A 378 -12.69 -20.33 9.42
N ALA A 379 -12.65 -19.86 10.67
CA ALA A 379 -13.38 -18.64 11.03
C ALA A 379 -12.71 -17.42 10.38
N HIS A 380 -13.54 -16.50 9.89
CA HIS A 380 -13.09 -15.30 9.17
C HIS A 380 -13.08 -14.03 10.03
N THR A 381 -13.67 -14.08 11.22
CA THR A 381 -13.78 -12.93 12.12
C THR A 381 -13.65 -13.41 13.55
N PHE A 382 -12.77 -12.76 14.29
CA PHE A 382 -12.50 -13.04 15.69
C PHE A 382 -12.79 -11.78 16.50
N MET A 383 -13.53 -11.95 17.59
CA MET A 383 -13.89 -10.87 18.49
C MET A 383 -13.19 -11.10 19.82
N LEU A 384 -12.36 -10.15 20.24
CA LEU A 384 -11.64 -10.22 21.51
C LEU A 384 -12.15 -9.10 22.43
N TYR A 385 -12.61 -9.48 23.63
CA TYR A 385 -13.03 -8.53 24.65
C TYR A 385 -12.08 -8.56 25.85
N CYS A 386 -11.39 -7.45 26.07
CA CYS A 386 -10.48 -7.29 27.20
C CYS A 386 -11.25 -6.91 28.47
N LYS A 387 -11.55 -7.90 29.33
CA LYS A 387 -12.18 -7.64 30.65
C LYS A 387 -11.20 -7.06 31.67
N THR A 388 -9.93 -7.49 31.61
CA THR A 388 -8.87 -7.02 32.50
C THR A 388 -7.58 -6.92 31.69
N PRO A 389 -6.97 -5.72 31.57
CA PRO A 389 -5.75 -5.56 30.80
C PRO A 389 -4.55 -6.19 31.54
N PRO A 390 -3.51 -6.63 30.80
CA PRO A 390 -2.27 -7.13 31.39
C PRO A 390 -1.57 -6.04 32.22
N GLN A 391 -0.87 -6.46 33.28
CA GLN A 391 -0.02 -5.59 34.09
C GLN A 391 1.29 -5.23 33.36
N PRO A 392 1.97 -4.13 33.75
CA PRO A 392 3.29 -3.82 33.20
C PRO A 392 4.27 -5.00 33.36
N GLY A 393 4.84 -5.47 32.25
CA GLY A 393 5.77 -6.60 32.21
C GLY A 393 5.13 -7.95 31.87
N GLU A 394 3.80 -8.04 31.81
CA GLU A 394 3.09 -9.22 31.29
C GLU A 394 3.08 -9.26 29.76
N GLY A 395 2.78 -10.45 29.21
CA GLY A 395 2.75 -10.67 27.77
C GLY A 395 1.71 -9.81 27.04
N GLN A 396 2.01 -9.51 25.77
CA GLN A 396 1.11 -8.76 24.88
C GLN A 396 0.69 -9.63 23.70
N THR A 397 -0.58 -9.51 23.30
CA THR A 397 -1.05 -10.12 22.06
C THR A 397 -0.32 -9.49 20.88
N THR A 398 0.40 -10.31 20.13
CA THR A 398 1.10 -9.90 18.91
C THR A 398 0.30 -10.32 17.70
N VAL A 399 -0.03 -9.36 16.83
CA VAL A 399 -0.72 -9.64 15.56
C VAL A 399 0.20 -9.26 14.41
N VAL A 400 0.30 -10.14 13.42
CA VAL A 400 1.11 -9.94 12.21
C VAL A 400 0.18 -9.97 11.01
N ASP A 401 0.24 -8.94 10.18
CA ASP A 401 -0.41 -8.96 8.88
C ASP A 401 0.40 -9.80 7.90
N SER A 402 -0.11 -10.99 7.57
CA SER A 402 0.54 -11.90 6.64
C SER A 402 0.63 -11.32 5.22
N ARG A 403 -0.29 -10.43 4.82
CA ARG A 403 -0.25 -9.73 3.53
C ARG A 403 0.96 -8.82 3.44
N ASN A 404 1.16 -8.00 4.49
CA ASN A 404 2.33 -7.14 4.57
C ASN A 404 3.62 -7.97 4.59
N ALA A 405 3.68 -9.05 5.38
CA ALA A 405 4.86 -9.92 5.41
C ALA A 405 5.22 -10.45 4.01
N MET A 406 4.23 -10.82 3.19
CA MET A 406 4.47 -11.23 1.80
C MET A 406 5.10 -10.11 0.95
N THR A 407 4.60 -8.87 1.09
CA THR A 407 5.16 -7.69 0.40
C THR A 407 6.62 -7.42 0.77
N TYR A 408 7.00 -7.61 2.04
CA TYR A 408 8.35 -7.28 2.50
C TYR A 408 9.38 -8.37 2.23
N PHE A 409 8.99 -9.66 2.25
CA PHE A 409 9.96 -10.75 2.22
C PHE A 409 10.06 -11.49 0.89
N GLY A 410 9.01 -11.49 0.05
CA GLY A 410 9.01 -12.26 -1.22
C GLY A 410 9.29 -13.76 -1.03
N GLY A 411 9.09 -14.57 -2.06
CA GLY A 411 9.47 -15.98 -1.97
C GLY A 411 9.00 -16.86 -3.11
N SER A 412 9.86 -17.80 -3.53
CA SER A 412 9.50 -18.83 -4.51
C SER A 412 8.53 -19.85 -3.90
N PRO A 413 7.45 -20.24 -4.61
CA PRO A 413 6.50 -21.24 -4.12
C PRO A 413 7.18 -22.58 -3.81
N ARG A 414 6.79 -23.18 -2.68
CA ARG A 414 7.11 -24.57 -2.35
C ARG A 414 6.18 -25.51 -3.12
N SER A 415 6.49 -26.80 -3.07
CA SER A 415 5.66 -27.90 -3.60
C SER A 415 4.26 -28.03 -2.96
N TYR A 416 3.93 -27.20 -1.95
CA TYR A 416 2.57 -26.87 -1.51
C TYR A 416 2.52 -25.40 -1.07
N SER A 417 1.38 -24.72 -1.27
CA SER A 417 1.28 -23.25 -1.17
C SER A 417 1.28 -22.74 0.27
N LEU A 418 2.46 -22.36 0.80
CA LEU A 418 2.58 -21.45 1.96
C LEU A 418 1.94 -20.09 1.68
N VAL A 419 1.86 -19.74 0.40
CA VAL A 419 1.18 -18.58 -0.14
C VAL A 419 -0.14 -19.07 -0.72
N ASP A 420 -1.25 -18.79 -0.05
CA ASP A 420 -2.60 -19.15 -0.52
C ASP A 420 -3.32 -17.88 -1.02
N LEU A 421 -4.47 -18.05 -1.68
CA LEU A 421 -5.36 -16.93 -1.97
C LEU A 421 -6.33 -16.75 -0.81
N ASP A 422 -6.46 -15.52 -0.31
CA ASP A 422 -7.55 -15.18 0.59
C ASP A 422 -8.88 -15.54 -0.08
N PRO A 423 -9.76 -16.31 0.57
CA PRO A 423 -10.96 -16.87 -0.06
C PRO A 423 -12.01 -15.82 -0.44
N ARG A 424 -11.82 -14.54 -0.06
CA ARG A 424 -12.73 -13.43 -0.39
C ARG A 424 -12.06 -12.36 -1.24
N SER A 425 -10.88 -11.88 -0.85
CA SER A 425 -10.19 -10.82 -1.59
C SER A 425 -9.38 -11.34 -2.77
N GLY A 426 -9.06 -12.64 -2.80
CA GLY A 426 -8.16 -13.22 -3.79
C GLY A 426 -6.71 -12.75 -3.65
N GLU A 427 -6.36 -12.04 -2.57
CA GLU A 427 -5.00 -11.59 -2.32
C GLU A 427 -4.11 -12.74 -1.88
N ARG A 428 -2.82 -12.68 -2.22
CA ARG A 428 -1.83 -13.65 -1.73
C ARG A 428 -1.58 -13.45 -0.24
N VAL A 429 -1.79 -14.50 0.55
CA VAL A 429 -1.59 -14.49 2.01
C VAL A 429 -0.63 -15.60 2.43
N LEU A 430 0.23 -15.32 3.42
CA LEU A 430 1.06 -16.35 4.04
C LEU A 430 0.24 -17.14 5.07
N ARG A 431 0.13 -18.46 4.90
CA ARG A 431 -0.44 -19.39 5.89
C ARG A 431 0.69 -20.22 6.52
N TYR A 432 1.09 -19.85 7.74
CA TYR A 432 2.18 -20.49 8.46
C TYR A 432 1.89 -20.61 9.96
N GLN A 433 2.20 -21.77 10.55
CA GLN A 433 2.19 -21.99 11.99
C GLN A 433 3.53 -22.58 12.41
N GLU A 434 4.14 -21.97 13.42
CA GLU A 434 5.38 -22.47 14.01
C GLU A 434 5.09 -23.67 14.92
N GLY A 435 5.84 -24.77 14.74
CA GLY A 435 5.74 -25.97 15.59
C GLY A 435 4.63 -26.98 15.24
N CYS A 436 4.00 -26.87 14.07
CA CYS A 436 2.95 -27.79 13.65
C CYS A 436 3.52 -29.18 13.27
N GLN A 437 2.99 -30.24 13.89
CA GLN A 437 3.32 -31.64 13.58
C GLN A 437 2.49 -32.22 12.42
N SER A 438 1.58 -31.44 11.85
CA SER A 438 0.89 -31.84 10.62
C SER A 438 1.92 -32.10 9.53
N SER A 439 1.78 -33.22 8.83
CA SER A 439 2.55 -33.51 7.62
C SER A 439 2.36 -32.46 6.53
N LEU A 440 1.35 -31.59 6.67
CA LEU A 440 1.06 -30.48 5.77
C LEU A 440 1.87 -29.20 6.08
N GLN A 441 2.60 -29.12 7.20
CA GLN A 441 3.23 -27.87 7.69
C GLN A 441 4.69 -28.04 8.22
N THR A 442 5.34 -29.18 7.99
CA THR A 442 6.70 -29.48 8.48
C THR A 442 7.81 -28.90 7.55
N LEU A 443 8.90 -28.39 8.15
CA LEU A 443 10.03 -27.73 7.47
C LEU A 443 11.22 -28.68 7.29
N GLU A 444 11.68 -28.92 6.05
CA GLU A 444 13.04 -29.42 5.81
C GLU A 444 13.98 -28.23 5.57
N GLN A 445 15.00 -28.08 6.43
CA GLN A 445 16.05 -27.07 6.24
C GLN A 445 16.99 -27.53 5.11
N LYS A 446 17.04 -26.79 4.00
CA LYS A 446 18.16 -26.90 3.06
C LYS A 446 19.33 -26.05 3.55
N PRO A 447 20.57 -26.57 3.54
CA PRO A 447 21.74 -25.80 3.95
C PRO A 447 21.95 -24.61 3.00
N ALA A 448 22.30 -23.46 3.58
CA ALA A 448 22.58 -22.22 2.86
C ALA A 448 23.75 -22.42 1.87
N ARG A 449 23.61 -21.87 0.65
CA ARG A 449 24.68 -21.79 -0.36
C ARG A 449 25.38 -20.45 -0.30
#